data_AF-A0A6P4HTU3-F1
#
_entry.id   AF-A0A6P4HTU3-F1
#
_cell.length_a   1.000
_cell.length_b   1.000
_cell.length_c   1.000
_cell.angle_alpha   90.00
_cell.angle_beta   90.00
_cell.angle_gamma   90.00
#
_symmetry.space_group_name_H-M   'P 1'
#
loop_
_entity.id
_entity.type
_entity.pdbx_description
1 polymer ?
#
loop_
_entity_poly.entity_id
_entity_poly.type
_entity_poly.pdbx_seq_one_letter_code
_entity_poly.pdbx_strand_id
1 'polypeptide(L)'
;MGKKKVPSEELIVPPQDTRICGTICICQMTLVLSSVALVYLTVAIYMPSTRAFKSGIDPTPVMCTTTRAVNKDNCEWGSCGEWCLSKTSGACIQIYVNLRSNGSNLIFQNCTNSANKTCYGIDQDRADKARCINDECKNLTGTFNCTAGQCLNITDAFECVFHNSDAPVKCSGRRGKINCMDISGLFSCSRGTCRKIRTPYNCDRRCVDIPTRNKNVVVLSGDKVYLSQCQNAINAETLEEVWNESNDNVAMTSCYFIKNTSDRVDAVDCINGSTLEHNMLSDLTNFTYLSHLHVSVATPVPEIAPPDVDLTISNESKLMINLEGCVNTLMDECKEFLKDFGRDGSDHNARARFPCFYSPGKKDVVVARFDLEVTYRQFVFASVVPSVLFVVSCSVLLLCQRTVYVGDDAKMRFKGCVDTETILNKNNVGAPTNGDMGGGGGDEVMAL
;
A
#
# COMPACT_ATOMS: atom_id res chain seq x y z
N MET A 1 8.23 -45.48 -74.80
CA MET A 1 8.91 -46.43 -73.91
C MET A 1 9.41 -45.68 -72.67
N GLY A 2 8.96 -46.13 -71.50
CA GLY A 2 9.51 -45.92 -70.15
C GLY A 2 10.02 -44.55 -69.72
N LYS A 3 9.17 -43.71 -69.09
CA LYS A 3 9.66 -42.76 -68.09
C LYS A 3 10.27 -43.58 -66.95
N LYS A 4 11.59 -43.48 -66.75
CA LYS A 4 12.25 -44.01 -65.55
C LYS A 4 11.57 -43.38 -64.34
N LYS A 5 10.81 -44.18 -63.58
CA LYS A 5 10.34 -43.77 -62.25
C LYS A 5 11.57 -43.56 -61.40
N VAL A 6 11.82 -42.33 -61.00
CA VAL A 6 12.74 -42.02 -59.91
C VAL A 6 12.10 -42.64 -58.67
N PRO A 7 12.79 -43.52 -57.93
CA PRO A 7 12.24 -44.07 -56.70
C PRO A 7 12.02 -42.91 -55.74
N SER A 8 10.80 -42.78 -55.22
CA SER A 8 10.53 -41.91 -54.09
C SER A 8 11.24 -42.52 -52.89
N GLU A 9 12.35 -41.91 -52.47
CA GLU A 9 12.90 -42.14 -51.14
C GLU A 9 11.81 -41.72 -50.15
N GLU A 10 11.04 -42.68 -49.63
CA GLU A 10 10.36 -42.48 -48.36
C GLU A 10 11.44 -42.24 -47.33
N LEU A 11 11.59 -40.98 -46.92
CA LEU A 11 12.42 -40.57 -45.80
C LEU A 11 11.80 -41.20 -44.53
N ILE A 12 12.06 -42.49 -44.31
CA ILE A 12 11.73 -43.17 -43.07
C ILE A 12 12.63 -42.51 -42.02
N VAL A 13 12.07 -41.55 -41.28
CA VAL A 13 12.75 -40.95 -40.13
C VAL A 13 12.94 -42.07 -39.11
N PRO A 14 14.18 -42.52 -38.86
CA PRO A 14 14.40 -43.59 -37.90
C PRO A 14 13.98 -43.11 -36.50
N PRO A 15 13.47 -44.00 -35.63
CA PRO A 15 13.07 -43.62 -34.28
C PRO A 15 14.29 -43.01 -33.56
N GLN A 16 14.18 -41.72 -33.23
CA GLN A 16 15.22 -40.98 -32.52
C GLN A 16 15.19 -41.32 -31.03
N ASP A 17 16.34 -41.17 -30.37
CA ASP A 17 16.40 -41.24 -28.91
C ASP A 17 15.67 -40.04 -28.30
N THR A 18 14.48 -40.30 -27.77
CA THR A 18 13.60 -39.30 -27.18
C THR A 18 14.22 -38.63 -25.96
N ARG A 19 15.17 -39.26 -25.27
CA ARG A 19 15.84 -38.70 -24.10
C ARG A 19 16.88 -37.66 -24.51
N ILE A 20 17.70 -37.97 -25.53
CA ILE A 20 18.71 -37.03 -26.05
C ILE A 20 18.03 -35.83 -26.70
N CYS A 21 17.06 -36.09 -27.57
CA CYS A 21 16.32 -35.04 -28.27
C CYS A 21 15.50 -34.17 -27.30
N GLY A 22 14.86 -34.78 -26.30
CA GLY A 22 14.14 -34.08 -25.24
C GLY A 22 15.04 -33.19 -24.38
N THR A 23 16.23 -33.68 -24.00
CA THR A 23 17.20 -32.90 -23.21
C THR A 23 17.71 -31.69 -24.00
N ILE A 24 18.10 -31.88 -25.27
CA ILE A 24 18.52 -30.78 -26.15
C ILE A 24 17.41 -29.74 -26.29
N CYS A 25 16.17 -30.19 -26.52
CA CYS A 25 15.01 -29.32 -26.67
C CYS A 25 14.75 -28.47 -25.40
N ILE A 26 14.76 -29.10 -24.22
CA ILE A 26 14.57 -28.39 -22.94
C ILE A 26 15.71 -27.40 -22.70
N CYS A 27 16.97 -27.78 -22.93
CA CYS A 27 18.10 -26.87 -22.78
C CYS A 27 18.06 -25.70 -23.79
N GLN A 28 17.65 -25.94 -25.04
CA GLN A 28 17.46 -24.87 -26.03
C GLN A 28 16.35 -23.90 -25.62
N MET A 29 15.21 -24.42 -25.20
CA MET A 29 14.08 -23.61 -24.72
C MET A 29 14.46 -22.80 -23.48
N THR A 30 15.15 -23.42 -22.52
CA THR A 30 15.66 -22.73 -21.32
C THR A 30 16.68 -21.65 -21.66
N LEU A 31 17.57 -21.89 -22.63
CA LEU A 31 18.53 -20.90 -23.12
C LEU A 31 17.81 -19.68 -23.72
N VAL A 32 16.80 -19.90 -24.56
CA VAL A 32 16.03 -18.81 -25.18
C VAL A 32 15.27 -18.01 -24.12
N LEU A 33 14.54 -18.68 -23.22
CA LEU A 33 13.77 -18.01 -22.17
C LEU A 33 14.66 -17.24 -21.19
N SER A 34 15.79 -17.82 -20.77
CA SER A 34 16.75 -17.13 -19.90
C SER A 34 17.40 -15.93 -20.59
N SER A 35 17.70 -16.00 -21.89
CA SER A 35 18.21 -14.87 -22.68
C SER A 35 17.21 -13.71 -22.71
N VAL A 36 15.94 -14.02 -23.00
CA VAL A 36 14.86 -13.01 -23.01
C VAL A 36 14.68 -12.42 -21.60
N ALA A 37 14.68 -13.24 -20.56
CA ALA A 37 14.57 -12.80 -19.18
C ALA A 37 15.70 -11.83 -18.78
N LEU A 38 16.95 -12.10 -19.19
CA LEU A 38 18.09 -11.21 -18.93
C LEU A 38 17.94 -9.85 -19.63
N VAL A 39 17.40 -9.81 -20.86
CA VAL A 39 17.13 -8.55 -21.55
C VAL A 39 16.07 -7.74 -20.79
N TYR A 40 14.94 -8.35 -20.42
CA TYR A 40 13.88 -7.66 -19.68
C TYR A 40 14.32 -7.23 -18.28
N LEU A 41 15.18 -8.00 -17.63
CA LEU A 41 15.75 -7.66 -16.32
C LEU A 41 16.43 -6.30 -16.33
N THR A 42 17.08 -5.91 -17.43
CA THR A 42 17.77 -4.62 -17.51
C THR A 42 16.82 -3.45 -17.28
N VAL A 43 15.67 -3.44 -17.96
CA VAL A 43 14.69 -2.34 -17.92
C VAL A 43 13.78 -2.48 -16.71
N ALA A 44 13.30 -3.69 -16.41
CA ALA A 44 12.28 -3.89 -15.39
C ALA A 44 12.82 -3.91 -13.95
N ILE A 45 14.09 -4.30 -13.75
CA ILE A 45 14.62 -4.54 -12.39
C ILE A 45 15.95 -3.80 -12.18
N TYR A 46 16.93 -3.93 -13.08
CA TYR A 46 18.25 -3.35 -12.88
C TYR A 46 18.23 -1.82 -12.87
N MET A 47 17.56 -1.18 -13.85
CA MET A 47 17.41 0.29 -13.88
C MET A 47 16.75 0.84 -12.61
N PRO A 48 15.55 0.38 -12.19
CA PRO A 48 14.91 0.90 -10.98
C PRO A 48 15.70 0.57 -9.71
N SER A 49 16.29 -0.62 -9.60
CA SER A 49 17.12 -0.99 -8.43
C SER A 49 18.35 -0.10 -8.32
N THR A 50 19.04 0.17 -9.43
CA THR A 50 20.22 1.05 -9.44
C THR A 50 19.85 2.48 -9.05
N ARG A 51 18.68 2.97 -9.47
CA ARG A 51 18.16 4.28 -9.04
C ARG A 51 17.88 4.29 -7.53
N ALA A 52 17.29 3.21 -7.00
CA ALA A 52 17.05 3.07 -5.56
C ALA A 52 18.35 3.10 -4.75
N PHE A 53 19.37 2.33 -5.14
CA PHE A 53 20.68 2.33 -4.46
C PHE A 53 21.39 3.68 -4.53
N LYS A 54 21.23 4.43 -5.62
CA LYS A 54 21.85 5.76 -5.81
C LYS A 54 20.99 6.91 -5.29
N SER A 55 19.79 6.64 -4.81
CA SER A 55 18.84 7.68 -4.37
C SER A 55 19.33 8.43 -3.13
N GLY A 56 20.19 7.80 -2.31
CA GLY A 56 20.64 8.35 -1.04
C GLY A 56 19.50 8.57 -0.04
N ILE A 57 18.38 7.85 -0.21
CA ILE A 57 17.27 7.84 0.74
C ILE A 57 17.62 6.94 1.92
N ASP A 58 17.35 7.42 3.13
CA ASP A 58 17.52 6.64 4.35
C ASP A 58 16.39 5.59 4.45
N PRO A 59 16.70 4.29 4.70
CA PRO A 59 15.68 3.27 4.90
C PRO A 59 14.94 3.39 6.25
N THR A 60 15.38 4.26 7.16
CA THR A 60 14.63 4.55 8.39
C THR A 60 13.51 5.56 8.11
N PRO A 61 12.24 5.20 8.39
CA PRO A 61 11.14 6.10 8.14
C PRO A 61 11.13 7.26 9.14
N VAL A 62 10.81 8.44 8.62
CA VAL A 62 10.45 9.62 9.38
C VAL A 62 8.96 9.91 9.18
N MET A 63 8.43 10.99 9.76
CA MET A 63 7.01 11.28 9.68
C MET A 63 6.70 12.40 8.70
N CYS A 64 5.71 12.16 7.85
CA CYS A 64 5.14 13.14 6.95
C CYS A 64 3.72 13.50 7.39
N THR A 65 3.38 14.79 7.28
CA THR A 65 2.02 15.29 7.48
C THR A 65 1.55 16.03 6.23
N THR A 66 0.44 15.62 5.64
CA THR A 66 -0.10 16.28 4.45
C THR A 66 -0.56 17.69 4.77
N THR A 67 -0.02 18.67 4.04
CA THR A 67 -0.33 20.09 4.21
C THR A 67 -1.31 20.59 3.16
N ARG A 68 -1.21 20.09 1.92
CA ARG A 68 -2.12 20.42 0.82
C ARG A 68 -2.17 19.32 -0.23
N ALA A 69 -3.35 19.09 -0.79
CA ALA A 69 -3.55 18.25 -1.96
C ALA A 69 -4.21 19.07 -3.07
N VAL A 70 -3.52 19.21 -4.22
CA VAL A 70 -3.98 20.08 -5.31
C VAL A 70 -4.22 19.27 -6.57
N ASN A 71 -5.40 19.44 -7.16
CA ASN A 71 -5.72 18.97 -8.51
C ASN A 71 -5.23 20.00 -9.53
N LYS A 72 -4.42 19.57 -10.51
CA LYS A 72 -3.89 20.45 -11.56
C LYS A 72 -4.06 19.79 -12.92
N ASP A 73 -4.61 20.51 -13.90
CA ASP A 73 -4.96 19.97 -15.23
C ASP A 73 -3.76 19.70 -16.15
N ASN A 74 -2.64 20.41 -15.92
CA ASN A 74 -1.40 20.20 -16.66
C ASN A 74 -0.23 20.13 -15.69
N CYS A 75 0.22 18.91 -15.43
CA CYS A 75 1.23 18.62 -14.43
C CYS A 75 2.60 18.33 -15.04
N GLU A 76 3.63 18.94 -14.48
CA GLU A 76 5.03 18.51 -14.71
C GLU A 76 5.38 17.27 -13.87
N TRP A 77 4.68 17.07 -12.75
CA TRP A 77 4.83 15.95 -11.84
C TRP A 77 3.51 15.69 -11.10
N GLY A 78 3.28 14.45 -10.69
CA GLY A 78 2.17 14.04 -9.83
C GLY A 78 2.66 13.13 -8.71
N SER A 79 1.89 13.02 -7.62
CA SER A 79 2.26 12.17 -6.49
C SER A 79 2.12 10.69 -6.79
N CYS A 80 1.16 10.32 -7.64
CA CYS A 80 0.99 8.99 -8.18
C CYS A 80 0.41 9.07 -9.59
N GLY A 81 1.03 8.36 -10.54
CA GLY A 81 0.53 8.18 -11.89
C GLY A 81 0.38 6.70 -12.23
N GLU A 82 -0.67 6.39 -12.98
CA GLU A 82 -0.79 5.07 -13.62
C GLU A 82 0.09 5.03 -14.86
N TRP A 83 0.78 3.91 -15.08
CA TRP A 83 1.66 3.64 -16.23
C TRP A 83 2.95 4.48 -16.28
N CYS A 84 4.04 3.95 -15.73
CA CYS A 84 5.35 4.61 -15.66
C CYS A 84 6.03 4.91 -17.01
N LEU A 85 5.60 4.27 -18.10
CA LEU A 85 6.15 4.54 -19.44
C LEU A 85 5.58 5.80 -20.07
N SER A 86 4.40 6.22 -19.63
CA SER A 86 3.74 7.43 -20.11
C SER A 86 4.26 8.62 -19.32
N LYS A 87 4.64 9.70 -20.00
CA LYS A 87 4.81 10.98 -19.28
C LYS A 87 3.46 11.35 -18.66
N THR A 88 3.48 11.83 -17.42
CA THR A 88 2.31 12.43 -16.79
C THR A 88 1.87 13.62 -17.65
N SER A 89 0.89 13.40 -18.52
CA SER A 89 0.28 14.43 -19.36
C SER A 89 -1.20 14.45 -19.08
N GLY A 90 -1.72 15.57 -18.59
CA GLY A 90 -3.11 15.73 -18.18
C GLY A 90 -3.26 16.04 -16.70
N ALA A 91 -4.51 15.88 -16.22
CA ALA A 91 -4.88 16.20 -14.85
C ALA A 91 -4.20 15.26 -13.85
N CYS A 92 -3.58 15.82 -12.82
CA CYS A 92 -2.92 15.06 -11.76
C CYS A 92 -3.16 15.68 -10.38
N ILE A 93 -2.92 14.88 -9.34
CA ILE A 93 -2.92 15.33 -7.96
C ILE A 93 -1.48 15.48 -7.47
N GLN A 94 -1.22 16.64 -6.86
CA GLN A 94 0.05 16.97 -6.22
C GLN A 94 -0.18 17.09 -4.71
N ILE A 95 0.42 16.17 -3.96
CA ILE A 95 0.40 16.15 -2.51
C ILE A 95 1.70 16.75 -2.00
N TYR A 96 1.57 17.74 -1.13
CA TYR A 96 2.67 18.35 -0.41
C TYR A 96 2.55 18.01 1.07
N VAL A 97 3.69 17.78 1.70
CA VAL A 97 3.77 17.33 3.08
C VAL A 97 4.79 18.16 3.85
N ASN A 98 4.54 18.32 5.15
CA ASN A 98 5.55 18.73 6.11
C ASN A 98 6.33 17.48 6.54
N LEU A 99 7.66 17.54 6.42
CA LEU A 99 8.59 16.48 6.78
C LEU A 99 9.15 16.77 8.17
N ARG A 100 9.03 15.80 9.08
CA ARG A 100 9.56 15.92 10.44
C ARG A 100 10.21 14.62 10.92
N SER A 101 11.08 14.74 11.91
CA SER A 101 11.60 13.60 12.67
C SER A 101 10.49 12.90 13.48
N ASN A 102 10.76 11.67 13.89
CA ASN A 102 9.87 10.91 14.77
C ASN A 102 9.76 11.62 16.14
N GLY A 103 8.56 11.62 16.70
CA GLY A 103 8.26 12.11 18.05
C GLY A 103 8.48 11.03 19.11
N SER A 104 7.91 11.24 20.28
CA SER A 104 8.08 10.34 21.43
C SER A 104 7.13 9.15 21.38
N ASN A 105 7.62 7.98 21.76
CA ASN A 105 6.78 6.80 21.97
C ASN A 105 6.38 6.74 23.44
N LEU A 106 5.08 6.72 23.73
CA LEU A 106 4.54 6.79 25.08
C LEU A 106 3.81 5.51 25.46
N ILE A 107 3.99 5.11 26.71
CA ILE A 107 3.32 3.96 27.29
C ILE A 107 2.58 4.45 28.53
N PHE A 108 1.26 4.45 28.48
CA PHE A 108 0.43 4.68 29.65
C PHE A 108 0.12 3.35 30.34
N GLN A 109 0.34 3.29 31.65
CA GLN A 109 0.21 2.06 32.44
C GLN A 109 -0.96 2.12 33.42
N ASN A 110 -1.43 0.93 33.82
CA ASN A 110 -2.55 0.71 34.74
C ASN A 110 -3.80 1.48 34.31
N CYS A 111 -4.13 1.36 33.02
CA CYS A 111 -5.17 2.13 32.37
C CYS A 111 -6.54 1.44 32.53
N THR A 112 -7.50 2.16 33.11
CA THR A 112 -8.87 1.70 33.31
C THR A 112 -9.88 2.61 32.63
N ASN A 113 -11.11 2.12 32.46
CA ASN A 113 -12.23 2.91 31.93
C ASN A 113 -11.89 3.59 30.59
N SER A 114 -11.28 2.86 29.66
CA SER A 114 -10.88 3.41 28.36
C SER A 114 -12.09 3.61 27.44
N ALA A 115 -12.10 4.72 26.72
CA ALA A 115 -13.07 5.04 25.69
C ALA A 115 -12.36 5.44 24.40
N ASN A 116 -12.83 4.92 23.27
CA ASN A 116 -12.38 5.34 21.95
C ASN A 116 -13.56 5.94 21.17
N LYS A 117 -13.33 7.09 20.54
CA LYS A 117 -14.30 7.69 19.63
C LYS A 117 -13.62 8.05 18.33
N THR A 118 -14.17 7.57 17.21
CA THR A 118 -13.72 8.00 15.89
C THR A 118 -14.68 9.06 15.39
N CYS A 119 -14.18 10.28 15.24
CA CYS A 119 -14.88 11.42 14.70
C CYS A 119 -14.68 11.46 13.19
N TYR A 120 -15.35 10.57 12.45
CA TYR A 120 -15.28 10.58 10.99
C TYR A 120 -15.70 11.95 10.43
N GLY A 121 -14.97 12.48 9.45
CA GLY A 121 -15.58 13.43 8.52
C GLY A 121 -16.38 12.67 7.45
N ILE A 122 -16.79 13.36 6.38
CA ILE A 122 -17.54 12.72 5.30
C ILE A 122 -16.60 11.83 4.49
N ASP A 123 -16.79 10.51 4.54
CA ASP A 123 -16.28 9.61 3.51
C ASP A 123 -17.21 9.70 2.30
N GLN A 124 -16.79 10.43 1.26
CA GLN A 124 -17.60 10.63 0.06
C GLN A 124 -17.98 9.32 -0.63
N ASP A 125 -17.26 8.21 -0.42
CA ASP A 125 -17.58 6.93 -1.05
C ASP A 125 -18.71 6.18 -0.33
N ARG A 126 -18.77 6.34 1.00
CA ARG A 126 -19.73 5.63 1.86
C ARG A 126 -20.94 6.46 2.25
N ALA A 127 -20.85 7.78 2.14
CA ALA A 127 -21.95 8.66 2.54
C ALA A 127 -23.14 8.56 1.58
N ASP A 128 -24.34 8.66 2.15
CA ASP A 128 -25.60 8.54 1.42
C ASP A 128 -25.73 9.63 0.37
N LYS A 129 -25.78 9.22 -0.90
CA LYS A 129 -25.95 10.09 -2.07
C LYS A 129 -27.37 9.98 -2.59
N ALA A 130 -28.09 11.09 -2.62
CA ALA A 130 -29.38 11.19 -3.31
C ALA A 130 -29.18 11.80 -4.70
N ARG A 131 -29.72 11.17 -5.74
CA ARG A 131 -29.71 11.71 -7.11
C ARG A 131 -31.04 12.36 -7.42
N CYS A 132 -31.03 13.67 -7.64
CA CYS A 132 -32.24 14.45 -7.93
C CYS A 132 -32.75 14.27 -9.38
N ILE A 133 -32.82 13.03 -9.86
CA ILE A 133 -33.32 12.63 -11.19
C ILE A 133 -34.62 11.82 -11.08
N ASN A 134 -34.80 11.04 -10.00
CA ASN A 134 -35.95 10.13 -9.83
C ASN A 134 -36.75 10.40 -8.53
N ASP A 135 -37.05 11.67 -8.23
CA ASP A 135 -37.76 12.08 -7.00
C ASP A 135 -37.10 11.67 -5.65
N GLU A 136 -35.86 11.14 -5.67
CA GLU A 136 -35.11 10.81 -4.44
C GLU A 136 -34.91 12.04 -3.54
N CYS A 137 -34.90 13.24 -4.14
CA CYS A 137 -34.72 14.49 -3.42
C CYS A 137 -36.00 15.08 -2.79
N LYS A 138 -37.14 14.38 -2.89
CA LYS A 138 -38.45 14.87 -2.40
C LYS A 138 -38.53 14.96 -0.87
N ASN A 139 -37.79 14.11 -0.15
CA ASN A 139 -37.83 14.03 1.31
C ASN A 139 -36.52 14.44 2.00
N LEU A 140 -35.60 15.08 1.28
CA LEU A 140 -34.33 15.53 1.86
C LEU A 140 -34.59 16.50 3.01
N THR A 141 -34.04 16.15 4.17
CA THR A 141 -34.13 16.94 5.39
C THR A 141 -32.76 16.92 6.06
N GLY A 142 -32.18 18.09 6.30
CA GLY A 142 -30.81 18.22 6.79
C GLY A 142 -29.92 19.08 5.88
N THR A 143 -28.61 18.91 5.99
CA THR A 143 -27.61 19.66 5.22
C THR A 143 -26.99 18.74 4.17
N PHE A 144 -26.88 19.22 2.94
CA PHE A 144 -26.39 18.47 1.80
C PHE A 144 -25.33 19.23 1.02
N ASN A 145 -24.30 18.53 0.55
CA ASN A 145 -23.36 19.06 -0.42
C ASN A 145 -23.71 18.48 -1.79
N CYS A 146 -24.17 19.32 -2.72
CA CYS A 146 -24.67 18.89 -4.02
C CYS A 146 -23.70 19.25 -5.14
N THR A 147 -23.52 18.33 -6.09
CA THR A 147 -22.76 18.55 -7.34
C THR A 147 -23.57 18.01 -8.52
N ALA A 148 -24.02 18.89 -9.42
CA ALA A 148 -24.81 18.54 -10.61
C ALA A 148 -25.99 17.59 -10.28
N GLY A 149 -26.78 17.95 -9.26
CA GLY A 149 -27.97 17.19 -8.85
C GLY A 149 -27.70 15.89 -8.09
N GLN A 150 -26.44 15.56 -7.79
CA GLN A 150 -26.09 14.53 -6.80
C GLN A 150 -25.84 15.20 -5.46
N CYS A 151 -26.67 14.92 -4.46
CA CYS A 151 -26.61 15.52 -3.13
C CYS A 151 -26.12 14.52 -2.08
N LEU A 152 -25.00 14.85 -1.45
CA LEU A 152 -24.38 14.07 -0.37
C LEU A 152 -24.96 14.50 0.98
N ASN A 153 -25.50 13.58 1.76
CA ASN A 153 -25.97 13.89 3.11
C ASN A 153 -24.79 14.11 4.06
N ILE A 154 -24.74 15.29 4.69
CA ILE A 154 -23.66 15.64 5.62
C ILE A 154 -24.17 15.96 7.02
N THR A 155 -25.48 15.82 7.26
CA THR A 155 -26.18 16.27 8.47
C THR A 155 -25.64 15.64 9.76
N ASP A 156 -25.20 14.38 9.70
CA ASP A 156 -24.73 13.65 10.87
C ASP A 156 -23.25 13.90 11.16
N ALA A 157 -22.47 14.27 10.14
CA ALA A 157 -21.04 14.53 10.26
C ALA A 157 -20.73 16.00 10.56
N PHE A 158 -21.61 16.94 10.19
CA PHE A 158 -21.35 18.38 10.26
C PHE A 158 -22.50 19.18 10.85
N GLU A 159 -22.14 20.17 11.67
CA GLU A 159 -23.02 21.22 12.14
C GLU A 159 -22.61 22.54 11.50
N CYS A 160 -23.46 23.07 10.62
CA CYS A 160 -23.19 24.29 9.87
C CYS A 160 -23.96 25.47 10.43
N VAL A 161 -23.25 26.51 10.84
CA VAL A 161 -23.78 27.82 11.23
C VAL A 161 -23.70 28.77 10.05
N PHE A 162 -24.84 29.32 9.63
CA PHE A 162 -24.93 30.22 8.49
C PHE A 162 -26.02 31.28 8.68
N HIS A 163 -25.79 32.47 8.14
CA HIS A 163 -26.73 33.60 8.22
C HIS A 163 -27.38 33.94 6.87
N ASN A 164 -26.67 33.69 5.76
CA ASN A 164 -27.13 34.04 4.42
C ASN A 164 -27.55 32.77 3.65
N SER A 165 -28.75 32.78 3.10
CA SER A 165 -29.24 31.70 2.24
C SER A 165 -30.04 32.24 1.05
N ASP A 166 -29.98 31.52 -0.06
CA ASP A 166 -30.81 31.81 -1.24
C ASP A 166 -32.28 31.52 -1.01
N ALA A 167 -33.12 32.02 -1.93
CA ALA A 167 -34.52 31.66 -1.98
C ALA A 167 -34.68 30.12 -2.09
N PRO A 168 -35.67 29.55 -1.38
CA PRO A 168 -35.86 28.11 -1.34
C PRO A 168 -36.31 27.55 -2.70
N VAL A 169 -35.61 26.52 -3.16
CA VAL A 169 -35.94 25.73 -4.35
C VAL A 169 -36.63 24.44 -3.92
N LYS A 170 -37.76 24.11 -4.55
CA LYS A 170 -38.43 22.81 -4.32
C LYS A 170 -37.86 21.76 -5.26
N CYS A 171 -37.27 20.72 -4.69
CA CYS A 171 -36.74 19.57 -5.43
C CYS A 171 -37.80 18.52 -5.78
N SER A 172 -39.08 18.80 -5.52
CA SER A 172 -40.22 17.99 -5.93
C SER A 172 -40.95 18.63 -7.11
N GLY A 173 -41.01 17.96 -8.26
CA GLY A 173 -41.79 18.43 -9.40
C GLY A 173 -43.24 17.92 -9.35
N ARG A 174 -44.24 18.81 -9.49
CA ARG A 174 -45.55 18.42 -10.06
C ARG A 174 -45.39 18.58 -11.57
N ARG A 175 -45.27 17.47 -12.33
CA ARG A 175 -45.09 17.38 -13.82
C ARG A 175 -43.66 17.17 -14.34
N GLY A 176 -42.79 16.46 -13.63
CA GLY A 176 -41.56 15.89 -14.23
C GLY A 176 -40.40 16.86 -14.54
N LYS A 177 -40.49 18.15 -14.19
CA LYS A 177 -39.34 19.06 -14.15
C LYS A 177 -38.77 19.09 -12.74
N ILE A 178 -37.63 18.44 -12.52
CA ILE A 178 -36.90 18.48 -11.26
C ILE A 178 -35.99 19.71 -11.30
N ASN A 179 -36.28 20.72 -10.47
CA ASN A 179 -35.54 21.98 -10.45
C ASN A 179 -34.15 21.85 -9.79
N CYS A 180 -33.82 20.67 -9.27
CA CYS A 180 -32.58 20.40 -8.54
C CYS A 180 -31.58 19.53 -9.33
N MET A 181 -31.74 19.43 -10.66
CA MET A 181 -30.79 18.70 -11.50
C MET A 181 -29.44 19.44 -11.65
N ASP A 182 -29.45 20.77 -11.56
CA ASP A 182 -28.25 21.60 -11.80
C ASP A 182 -27.75 22.32 -10.53
N ILE A 183 -28.23 21.93 -9.33
CA ILE A 183 -27.78 22.59 -8.10
C ILE A 183 -26.35 22.16 -7.74
N SER A 184 -25.57 23.16 -7.32
CA SER A 184 -24.19 22.97 -6.87
C SER A 184 -23.88 23.80 -5.62
N GLY A 185 -23.16 23.19 -4.69
CA GLY A 185 -22.74 23.77 -3.41
C GLY A 185 -23.52 23.23 -2.22
N LEU A 186 -23.45 23.96 -1.10
CA LEU A 186 -24.04 23.56 0.17
C LEU A 186 -25.51 24.00 0.28
N PHE A 187 -26.39 23.08 0.66
CA PHE A 187 -27.83 23.32 0.79
C PHE A 187 -28.35 22.86 2.16
N SER A 188 -29.24 23.67 2.74
CA SER A 188 -30.09 23.26 3.87
C SER A 188 -31.47 22.90 3.32
N CYS A 189 -31.88 21.65 3.50
CA CYS A 189 -33.14 21.12 3.00
C CYS A 189 -34.10 20.79 4.14
N SER A 190 -35.38 21.04 3.91
CA SER A 190 -36.47 20.61 4.78
C SER A 190 -37.59 20.04 3.92
N ARG A 191 -37.83 18.72 4.04
CA ARG A 191 -38.84 17.97 3.26
C ARG A 191 -38.77 18.28 1.76
N GLY A 192 -37.57 18.23 1.18
CA GLY A 192 -37.31 18.48 -0.25
C GLY A 192 -37.40 19.94 -0.69
N THR A 193 -37.56 20.89 0.24
CA THR A 193 -37.38 22.32 -0.02
C THR A 193 -35.99 22.74 0.44
N CYS A 194 -35.11 23.06 -0.51
CA CYS A 194 -33.69 23.30 -0.28
C CYS A 194 -33.32 24.76 -0.53
N ARG A 195 -32.56 25.36 0.39
CA ARG A 195 -31.98 26.70 0.26
C ARG A 195 -30.47 26.59 0.18
N LYS A 196 -29.85 27.26 -0.80
CA LYS A 196 -28.39 27.30 -0.91
C LYS A 196 -27.82 28.14 0.23
N ILE A 197 -26.83 27.62 0.93
CA ILE A 197 -26.09 28.34 1.98
C ILE A 197 -25.03 29.19 1.29
N ARG A 198 -25.01 30.50 1.55
CA ARG A 198 -24.00 31.42 1.02
C ARG A 198 -22.88 31.64 2.02
N THR A 199 -21.66 31.77 1.50
CA THR A 199 -20.52 32.23 2.30
C THR A 199 -20.77 33.66 2.79
N PRO A 200 -20.38 34.00 4.04
CA PRO A 200 -19.66 33.15 5.00
C PRO A 200 -20.58 32.20 5.77
N TYR A 201 -20.12 30.97 5.96
CA TYR A 201 -20.70 29.96 6.85
C TYR A 201 -19.56 29.20 7.53
N ASN A 202 -19.79 28.68 8.74
CA ASN A 202 -18.85 27.80 9.43
C ASN A 202 -19.48 26.42 9.61
N CYS A 203 -18.85 25.38 9.10
CA CYS A 203 -19.28 24.00 9.29
C CYS A 203 -18.27 23.29 10.18
N ASP A 204 -18.64 23.00 11.42
CA ASP A 204 -17.80 22.25 12.34
C ASP A 204 -18.20 20.78 12.35
N ARG A 205 -17.25 19.90 12.65
CA ARG A 205 -17.56 18.47 12.78
C ARG A 205 -18.50 18.24 13.96
N ARG A 206 -19.58 17.52 13.72
CA ARG A 206 -20.54 17.12 14.75
C ARG A 206 -20.05 15.86 15.50
N CYS A 207 -18.88 15.95 16.13
CA CYS A 207 -18.39 14.91 17.04
C CYS A 207 -18.65 15.33 18.50
N VAL A 208 -19.92 15.22 18.89
CA VAL A 208 -20.43 15.47 20.26
C VAL A 208 -20.31 14.22 21.12
N ASP A 209 -20.63 14.27 22.42
CA ASP A 209 -20.70 13.13 23.35
C ASP A 209 -19.41 12.32 23.50
N ILE A 210 -18.26 12.99 23.62
CA ILE A 210 -17.00 12.34 23.99
C ILE A 210 -16.98 12.18 25.52
N PRO A 211 -16.92 10.94 26.07
CA PRO A 211 -16.98 10.69 27.51
C PRO A 211 -15.65 11.00 28.18
N THR A 212 -15.58 12.17 28.82
CA THR A 212 -14.42 12.67 29.57
C THR A 212 -14.52 12.40 31.07
N ARG A 213 -15.66 11.91 31.55
CA ARG A 213 -15.85 11.52 32.96
C ARG A 213 -14.84 10.47 33.41
N ASN A 214 -14.16 10.75 34.52
CA ASN A 214 -13.13 9.90 35.11
C ASN A 214 -12.06 9.50 34.07
N LYS A 215 -11.51 10.50 33.38
CA LYS A 215 -10.40 10.37 32.43
C LYS A 215 -9.33 11.38 32.79
N ASN A 216 -8.08 10.92 32.82
CA ASN A 216 -6.91 11.76 33.06
C ASN A 216 -5.88 11.68 31.93
N VAL A 217 -6.16 10.90 30.87
CA VAL A 217 -5.36 10.85 29.65
C VAL A 217 -6.25 11.05 28.43
N VAL A 218 -5.86 11.98 27.56
CA VAL A 218 -6.50 12.26 26.26
C VAL A 218 -5.45 12.22 25.15
N VAL A 219 -5.57 11.24 24.26
CA VAL A 219 -4.67 11.08 23.12
C VAL A 219 -5.42 11.30 21.82
N LEU A 220 -4.98 12.27 21.03
CA LEU A 220 -5.54 12.60 19.72
C LEU A 220 -4.76 11.85 18.63
N SER A 221 -5.44 11.07 17.80
CA SER A 221 -4.84 10.31 16.70
C SER A 221 -5.63 10.53 15.41
N GLY A 222 -5.28 11.60 14.69
CA GLY A 222 -6.01 12.01 13.49
C GLY A 222 -7.48 12.28 13.82
N ASP A 223 -8.37 11.47 13.25
CA ASP A 223 -9.83 11.55 13.47
C ASP A 223 -10.29 10.78 14.73
N LYS A 224 -9.38 10.16 15.48
CA LYS A 224 -9.69 9.37 16.66
C LYS A 224 -9.30 10.13 17.93
N VAL A 225 -10.18 10.07 18.92
CA VAL A 225 -9.89 10.47 20.30
C VAL A 225 -9.89 9.24 21.15
N TYR A 226 -8.79 9.02 21.85
CA TYR A 226 -8.64 7.97 22.83
C TYR A 226 -8.57 8.61 24.21
N LEU A 227 -9.39 8.12 25.15
CA LEU A 227 -9.44 8.61 26.51
C LEU A 227 -9.30 7.44 27.47
N SER A 228 -8.56 7.61 28.56
CA SER A 228 -8.44 6.59 29.61
C SER A 228 -8.14 7.22 30.97
N GLN A 229 -8.27 6.41 32.03
CA GLN A 229 -7.76 6.73 33.36
C GLN A 229 -6.51 5.88 33.61
N CYS A 230 -5.33 6.49 33.59
CA CYS A 230 -4.05 5.79 33.77
C CYS A 230 -3.28 6.37 34.96
N GLN A 231 -2.38 5.57 35.55
CA GLN A 231 -1.63 5.97 36.73
C GLN A 231 -0.41 6.83 36.39
N ASN A 232 0.34 6.44 35.35
CA ASN A 232 1.51 7.15 34.88
C ASN A 232 1.73 6.92 33.37
N ALA A 233 2.62 7.72 32.80
CA ALA A 233 3.11 7.60 31.44
C ALA A 233 4.63 7.53 31.45
N ILE A 234 5.18 6.58 30.69
CA ILE A 234 6.62 6.42 30.52
C ILE A 234 6.98 6.58 29.04
N ASN A 235 8.17 7.09 28.78
CA ASN A 235 8.74 7.09 27.44
C ASN A 235 9.26 5.67 27.12
N ALA A 236 8.84 5.11 25.99
CA ALA A 236 9.20 3.75 25.58
C ALA A 236 10.69 3.57 25.26
N GLU A 237 11.39 4.65 24.90
CA GLU A 237 12.80 4.62 24.51
C GLU A 237 13.73 4.86 25.70
N THR A 238 13.45 5.88 26.52
CA THR A 238 14.28 6.22 27.68
C THR A 238 13.89 5.47 28.96
N LEU A 239 12.69 4.90 29.01
CA LEU A 239 12.07 4.28 30.19
C LEU A 239 11.88 5.24 31.38
N GLU A 240 11.93 6.54 31.13
CA GLU A 240 11.71 7.57 32.13
C GLU A 240 10.21 7.87 32.28
N GLU A 241 9.79 8.14 33.52
CA GLU A 241 8.43 8.60 33.81
C GLU A 241 8.29 10.07 33.39
N VAL A 242 7.34 10.32 32.48
CA VAL A 242 7.12 11.66 31.88
C VAL A 242 5.85 12.32 32.40
N TRP A 243 4.92 11.54 32.97
CA TRP A 243 3.70 12.05 33.58
C TRP A 243 3.13 11.07 34.62
N ASN A 244 2.45 11.61 35.62
CA ASN A 244 1.85 10.86 36.73
C ASN A 244 0.52 11.50 37.15
N GLU A 245 -0.43 10.67 37.55
CA GLU A 245 -1.74 11.07 38.09
C GLU A 245 -1.65 11.94 39.35
N SER A 246 -0.56 11.84 40.11
CA SER A 246 -0.34 12.59 41.38
C SER A 246 -0.43 14.12 41.22
N ASN A 247 -0.25 14.63 40.01
CA ASN A 247 -0.27 16.06 39.71
C ASN A 247 -1.68 16.63 39.49
N ASP A 248 -2.74 15.81 39.60
CA ASP A 248 -4.16 16.16 39.38
C ASP A 248 -4.44 16.88 38.04
N ASN A 249 -3.56 16.66 37.06
CA ASN A 249 -3.62 17.23 35.74
C ASN A 249 -3.85 16.15 34.70
N VAL A 250 -4.65 16.46 33.69
CA VAL A 250 -4.95 15.58 32.56
C VAL A 250 -3.83 15.68 31.53
N ALA A 251 -3.22 14.55 31.17
CA ALA A 251 -2.26 14.49 30.08
C ALA A 251 -2.96 14.55 28.71
N MET A 252 -2.49 15.44 27.84
CA MET A 252 -2.95 15.58 26.47
C MET A 252 -1.78 15.44 25.49
N THR A 253 -1.96 14.70 24.40
CA THR A 253 -0.92 14.58 23.36
C THR A 253 -1.53 14.16 22.01
N SER A 254 -0.82 14.43 20.91
CA SER A 254 -1.24 14.08 19.56
C SER A 254 -0.31 13.05 18.94
N CYS A 255 -0.77 11.82 18.74
CA CYS A 255 0.06 10.70 18.27
C CYS A 255 -0.36 10.19 16.89
N TYR A 256 0.57 9.57 16.17
CA TYR A 256 0.27 8.95 14.88
C TYR A 256 -0.69 7.78 15.04
N PHE A 257 -0.35 6.83 15.91
CA PHE A 257 -1.10 5.59 16.09
C PHE A 257 -1.17 5.20 17.56
N ILE A 258 -2.28 4.56 17.94
CA ILE A 258 -2.52 4.09 19.31
C ILE A 258 -2.85 2.60 19.24
N LYS A 259 -2.17 1.81 20.07
CA LYS A 259 -2.45 0.40 20.31
C LYS A 259 -2.85 0.23 21.77
N ASN A 260 -4.09 -0.17 22.00
CA ASN A 260 -4.59 -0.39 23.34
C ASN A 260 -4.57 -1.89 23.71
N THR A 261 -4.29 -2.13 24.98
CA THR A 261 -4.41 -3.42 25.66
C THR A 261 -5.39 -3.26 26.82
N SER A 262 -5.68 -4.33 27.57
CA SER A 262 -6.64 -4.27 28.68
C SER A 262 -6.22 -3.32 29.82
N ASP A 263 -4.92 -3.12 30.01
CA ASP A 263 -4.36 -2.38 31.16
C ASP A 263 -3.26 -1.38 30.76
N ARG A 264 -3.01 -1.23 29.45
CA ARG A 264 -1.90 -0.45 28.91
C ARG A 264 -2.26 0.17 27.58
N VAL A 265 -1.80 1.39 27.34
CA VAL A 265 -2.00 2.12 26.09
C VAL A 265 -0.64 2.49 25.51
N ASP A 266 -0.33 1.95 24.35
CA ASP A 266 0.87 2.28 23.59
C ASP A 266 0.52 3.34 22.56
N ALA A 267 1.12 4.52 22.68
CA ALA A 267 0.95 5.61 21.74
C ALA A 267 2.29 5.84 21.02
N VAL A 268 2.25 5.81 19.69
CA VAL A 268 3.44 5.83 18.84
C VAL A 268 3.53 7.18 18.14
N ASP A 269 4.74 7.75 18.12
CA ASP A 269 5.06 9.02 17.48
C ASP A 269 4.12 10.15 17.94
N CYS A 270 4.24 10.50 19.21
CA CYS A 270 3.51 11.55 19.88
C CYS A 270 4.24 12.90 19.78
N ILE A 271 3.47 13.95 19.54
CA ILE A 271 3.92 15.34 19.45
C ILE A 271 3.01 16.24 20.29
N ASN A 272 3.53 17.42 20.64
CA ASN A 272 2.84 18.45 21.42
C ASN A 272 2.29 17.90 22.73
N GLY A 273 3.14 17.34 23.60
CA GLY A 273 2.72 16.91 24.93
C GLY A 273 2.29 18.11 25.76
N SER A 274 1.17 18.00 26.46
CA SER A 274 0.66 19.06 27.33
C SER A 274 -0.13 18.50 28.51
N THR A 275 -0.34 19.35 29.51
CA THR A 275 -1.18 19.04 30.67
C THR A 275 -2.30 20.06 30.78
N LEU A 276 -3.47 19.60 31.23
CA LEU A 276 -4.66 20.42 31.41
C LEU A 276 -5.19 20.23 32.84
N GLU A 277 -5.66 21.30 33.47
CA GLU A 277 -6.33 21.20 34.77
C GLU A 277 -7.60 20.35 34.68
N HIS A 278 -7.85 19.49 35.68
CA HIS A 278 -8.98 18.56 35.67
C HIS A 278 -10.35 19.27 35.61
N ASN A 279 -10.47 20.46 36.20
CA ASN A 279 -11.68 21.29 36.23
C ASN A 279 -12.16 21.78 34.84
N MET A 280 -11.30 21.75 33.81
CA MET A 280 -11.61 22.21 32.46
C MET A 280 -12.41 21.18 31.65
N LEU A 281 -12.47 19.93 32.11
CA LEU A 281 -13.22 18.87 31.43
C LEU A 281 -14.57 18.63 32.12
N SER A 282 -15.65 18.76 31.35
CA SER A 282 -16.99 18.31 31.72
C SER A 282 -17.10 16.78 31.59
N ASP A 283 -18.23 16.19 32.01
CA ASP A 283 -18.47 14.75 31.86
C ASP A 283 -18.52 14.29 30.39
N LEU A 284 -19.05 15.16 29.52
CA LEU A 284 -19.16 14.97 28.08
C LEU A 284 -18.64 16.23 27.39
N THR A 285 -17.95 16.04 26.27
CA THR A 285 -17.41 17.14 25.48
C THR A 285 -17.49 16.87 23.97
N ASN A 286 -17.03 17.82 23.15
CA ASN A 286 -16.95 17.69 21.70
C ASN A 286 -15.51 17.77 21.20
N PHE A 287 -15.27 17.27 19.98
CA PHE A 287 -13.91 17.18 19.41
C PHE A 287 -13.27 18.56 19.23
N THR A 288 -14.03 19.54 18.75
CA THR A 288 -13.54 20.90 18.50
C THR A 288 -13.04 21.56 19.78
N TYR A 289 -13.77 21.40 20.89
CA TYR A 289 -13.38 21.92 22.19
C TYR A 289 -12.16 21.20 22.75
N LEU A 290 -12.07 19.87 22.65
CA LEU A 290 -10.85 19.14 23.03
C LEU A 290 -9.63 19.58 22.24
N SER A 291 -9.79 19.78 20.92
CA SER A 291 -8.71 20.28 20.08
C SER A 291 -8.30 21.70 20.47
N HIS A 292 -9.26 22.57 20.79
CA HIS A 292 -8.98 23.92 21.29
C HIS A 292 -8.26 23.89 22.65
N LEU A 293 -8.72 23.05 23.58
CA LEU A 293 -8.06 22.87 24.87
C LEU A 293 -6.61 22.44 24.70
N HIS A 294 -6.37 21.44 23.85
CA HIS A 294 -5.02 20.91 23.60
C HIS A 294 -4.06 21.95 23.02
N VAL A 295 -4.51 22.77 22.08
CA VAL A 295 -3.66 23.72 21.34
C VAL A 295 -3.53 25.08 22.04
N SER A 296 -4.59 25.56 22.67
CA SER A 296 -4.69 26.96 23.13
C SER A 296 -4.73 27.15 24.65
N VAL A 297 -5.08 26.11 25.42
CA VAL A 297 -5.31 26.23 26.87
C VAL A 297 -4.36 25.37 27.69
N ALA A 298 -4.11 24.14 27.25
CA ALA A 298 -3.22 23.20 27.93
C ALA A 298 -1.78 23.74 27.97
N THR A 299 -1.10 23.51 29.08
CA THR A 299 0.28 23.92 29.28
C THR A 299 1.22 22.93 28.59
N PRO A 300 2.05 23.34 27.62
CA PRO A 300 2.99 22.44 26.95
C PRO A 300 4.02 21.85 27.92
N VAL A 301 4.26 20.55 27.81
CA VAL A 301 5.25 19.79 28.60
C VAL A 301 6.09 18.95 27.62
N PRO A 302 7.25 19.46 27.17
CA PRO A 302 8.10 18.80 26.18
C PRO A 302 8.57 17.40 26.60
N GLU A 303 8.64 17.14 27.90
CA GLU A 303 9.00 15.84 28.47
C GLU A 303 7.98 14.75 28.12
N ILE A 304 6.70 15.11 28.03
CA ILE A 304 5.64 14.18 27.58
C ILE A 304 5.80 13.94 26.08
N ALA A 305 5.87 14.99 25.28
CA ALA A 305 6.17 14.86 23.86
C ALA A 305 6.69 16.19 23.29
N PRO A 306 7.69 16.15 22.41
CA PRO A 306 8.30 17.33 21.83
C PRO A 306 7.30 18.15 20.98
N PRO A 307 7.47 19.48 20.92
CA PRO A 307 6.72 20.32 20.00
C PRO A 307 6.96 19.94 18.53
N ASP A 308 5.92 19.99 17.70
CA ASP A 308 6.00 19.68 16.26
C ASP A 308 7.02 20.57 15.51
N VAL A 309 7.12 21.83 15.93
CA VAL A 309 8.05 22.82 15.35
C VAL A 309 9.51 22.44 15.52
N ASP A 310 9.86 21.78 16.63
CA ASP A 310 11.24 21.41 16.94
C ASP A 310 11.69 20.18 16.16
N LEU A 311 10.75 19.34 15.72
CA LEU A 311 11.01 18.15 14.92
C LEU A 311 11.00 18.41 13.40
N THR A 312 10.58 19.60 12.97
CA THR A 312 10.36 19.90 11.55
C THR A 312 11.67 19.97 10.77
N ILE A 313 11.80 19.13 9.73
CA ILE A 313 12.97 19.03 8.84
C ILE A 313 12.77 19.89 7.57
N SER A 314 11.56 19.89 7.02
CA SER A 314 11.18 20.67 5.83
C SER A 314 9.69 20.97 5.85
N ASN A 315 9.32 22.24 5.80
CA ASN A 315 7.91 22.68 5.85
C ASN A 315 7.10 22.22 4.63
N GLU A 316 7.75 22.02 3.48
CA GLU A 316 7.09 21.64 2.25
C GLU A 316 7.98 20.70 1.42
N SER A 317 7.50 19.49 1.21
CA SER A 317 8.13 18.46 0.38
C SER A 317 7.08 17.82 -0.53
N LYS A 318 7.49 17.42 -1.72
CA LYS A 318 6.64 16.71 -2.70
C LYS A 318 6.54 15.24 -2.31
N LEU A 319 5.34 14.76 -2.05
CA LEU A 319 5.12 13.34 -1.80
C LEU A 319 5.00 12.56 -3.10
N MET A 320 5.75 11.48 -3.23
CA MET A 320 5.65 10.51 -4.30
C MET A 320 5.35 9.11 -3.74
N ILE A 321 4.58 8.30 -4.47
CA ILE A 321 4.29 6.92 -4.05
C ILE A 321 5.57 6.07 -3.94
N ASN A 322 6.49 6.23 -4.90
CA ASN A 322 7.80 5.61 -5.00
C ASN A 322 8.78 6.59 -5.66
N LEU A 323 10.02 6.16 -5.94
CA LEU A 323 11.04 6.98 -6.60
C LEU A 323 10.64 7.49 -8.00
N GLU A 324 9.75 6.79 -8.70
CA GLU A 324 9.33 7.13 -10.06
C GLU A 324 8.02 7.95 -10.08
N GLY A 325 7.28 7.97 -8.97
CA GLY A 325 5.98 8.64 -8.85
C GLY A 325 4.85 7.94 -9.58
N CYS A 326 4.99 6.64 -9.90
CA CYS A 326 4.02 5.90 -10.71
C CYS A 326 3.96 4.40 -10.37
N VAL A 327 2.88 3.75 -10.79
CA VAL A 327 2.65 2.31 -10.65
C VAL A 327 2.25 1.71 -11.99
N ASN A 328 2.54 0.42 -12.18
CA ASN A 328 2.19 -0.32 -13.40
C ASN A 328 1.14 -1.41 -13.15
N THR A 329 0.47 -1.37 -12.00
CA THR A 329 -0.56 -2.36 -11.65
C THR A 329 -1.93 -1.81 -11.98
N LEU A 330 -2.83 -2.65 -12.48
CA LEU A 330 -4.24 -2.29 -12.72
C LEU A 330 -5.09 -2.43 -11.45
N MET A 331 -4.50 -2.19 -10.27
CA MET A 331 -5.11 -2.45 -8.97
C MET A 331 -5.63 -1.19 -8.26
N ASP A 332 -5.84 -0.09 -9.00
CA ASP A 332 -6.27 1.20 -8.47
C ASP A 332 -5.38 1.72 -7.31
N GLU A 333 -4.10 1.36 -7.30
CA GLU A 333 -3.19 1.73 -6.21
C GLU A 333 -3.05 3.25 -6.08
N CYS A 334 -3.05 4.00 -7.17
CA CYS A 334 -3.02 5.46 -7.08
C CYS A 334 -4.29 6.02 -6.43
N LYS A 335 -5.46 5.42 -6.68
CA LYS A 335 -6.71 5.86 -6.06
C LYS A 335 -6.67 5.65 -4.55
N GLU A 336 -6.22 4.48 -4.11
CA GLU A 336 -6.05 4.18 -2.68
C GLU A 336 -4.99 5.07 -2.03
N PHE A 337 -3.85 5.27 -2.71
CA PHE A 337 -2.81 6.18 -2.27
C PHE A 337 -3.34 7.61 -2.07
N LEU A 338 -4.05 8.16 -3.05
CA LEU A 338 -4.60 9.51 -2.95
C LEU A 338 -5.66 9.62 -1.83
N LYS A 339 -6.42 8.54 -1.57
CA LYS A 339 -7.37 8.48 -0.45
C LYS A 339 -6.68 8.53 0.91
N ASP A 340 -5.61 7.75 1.09
CA ASP A 340 -4.96 7.62 2.38
C ASP A 340 -4.06 8.82 2.72
N PHE A 341 -3.30 9.29 1.72
CA PHE A 341 -2.27 10.32 1.86
C PHE A 341 -2.74 11.72 1.45
N GLY A 342 -3.81 11.85 0.67
CA GLY A 342 -4.29 13.14 0.15
C GLY A 342 -5.10 13.99 1.13
N ARG A 343 -5.33 13.52 2.38
CA ARG A 343 -6.10 14.27 3.38
C ARG A 343 -5.29 15.44 3.92
N ASP A 344 -5.62 16.65 3.47
CA ASP A 344 -4.97 17.91 3.89
C ASP A 344 -5.75 18.70 4.97
N GLY A 345 -6.95 18.21 5.30
CA GLY A 345 -7.85 18.78 6.28
C GLY A 345 -8.85 19.80 5.74
N SER A 346 -8.89 20.02 4.42
CA SER A 346 -9.87 20.90 3.76
C SER A 346 -11.30 20.38 3.89
N ASP A 347 -11.50 19.06 3.85
CA ASP A 347 -12.81 18.40 4.04
C ASP A 347 -13.20 18.27 5.53
N HIS A 348 -12.62 19.15 6.34
CA HIS A 348 -12.56 19.10 7.80
C HIS A 348 -11.96 17.83 8.38
N ASN A 349 -11.58 16.79 7.61
CA ASN A 349 -10.86 15.59 8.07
C ASN A 349 -9.51 15.92 8.73
N ALA A 350 -8.94 15.00 9.50
CA ALA A 350 -7.62 15.23 10.07
C ALA A 350 -6.59 15.12 8.95
N ARG A 351 -5.53 15.92 9.04
CA ARG A 351 -4.38 15.80 8.13
C ARG A 351 -3.82 14.38 8.22
N ALA A 352 -3.55 13.78 7.06
CA ALA A 352 -2.90 12.48 7.02
C ALA A 352 -1.49 12.60 7.61
N ARG A 353 -1.21 11.81 8.64
CA ARG A 353 0.13 11.57 9.19
C ARG A 353 0.54 10.15 8.87
N PHE A 354 1.77 9.94 8.42
CA PHE A 354 2.24 8.62 8.00
C PHE A 354 3.78 8.58 7.93
N PRO A 355 4.37 7.38 8.05
CA PRO A 355 5.79 7.19 7.81
C PRO A 355 6.15 7.43 6.34
N CYS A 356 7.26 8.10 6.10
CA CYS A 356 7.79 8.41 4.78
C CYS A 356 9.33 8.41 4.80
N PHE A 357 9.93 8.36 3.62
CA PHE A 357 11.37 8.27 3.44
C PHE A 357 11.88 9.47 2.65
N TYR A 358 13.08 9.94 2.98
CA TYR A 358 13.68 11.10 2.33
C TYR A 358 15.19 10.93 2.20
N SER A 359 15.79 11.73 1.32
CA SER A 359 17.25 11.83 1.23
C SER A 359 17.73 13.07 2.00
N PRO A 360 18.72 12.95 2.91
CA PRO A 360 19.32 14.10 3.57
C PRO A 360 19.88 15.15 2.59
N GLY A 361 20.33 14.72 1.41
CA GLY A 361 20.84 15.60 0.36
C GLY A 361 19.75 16.26 -0.50
N LYS A 362 18.50 15.79 -0.44
CA LYS A 362 17.39 16.33 -1.23
C LYS A 362 16.06 16.18 -0.45
N LYS A 363 15.70 17.24 0.28
CA LYS A 363 14.49 17.28 1.14
C LYS A 363 13.20 17.64 0.39
N ASP A 364 13.31 18.18 -0.83
CA ASP A 364 12.14 18.63 -1.62
C ASP A 364 11.24 17.50 -2.10
N VAL A 365 11.70 16.25 -2.04
CA VAL A 365 10.97 15.07 -2.48
C VAL A 365 11.06 14.00 -1.42
N VAL A 366 9.91 13.43 -1.07
CA VAL A 366 9.79 12.34 -0.11
C VAL A 366 8.96 11.23 -0.72
N VAL A 367 9.22 10.00 -0.28
CA VAL A 367 8.65 8.80 -0.85
C VAL A 367 7.85 8.06 0.21
N ALA A 368 6.63 7.62 -0.11
CA ALA A 368 5.80 6.85 0.81
C ALA A 368 6.23 5.38 0.92
N ARG A 369 6.62 4.75 -0.20
CA ARG A 369 7.02 3.35 -0.26
C ARG A 369 8.48 3.23 -0.68
N PHE A 370 9.33 2.86 0.28
CA PHE A 370 10.74 2.60 0.02
C PHE A 370 11.21 1.43 0.89
N ASP A 371 11.72 0.39 0.24
CA ASP A 371 12.29 -0.77 0.91
C ASP A 371 13.50 -1.25 0.12
N LEU A 372 14.68 -0.93 0.64
CA LEU A 372 15.95 -1.26 -0.01
C LEU A 372 16.28 -2.75 0.08
N GLU A 373 15.93 -3.40 1.19
CA GLU A 373 16.24 -4.81 1.43
C GLU A 373 15.43 -5.71 0.50
N VAL A 374 14.13 -5.43 0.37
CA VAL A 374 13.26 -6.13 -0.58
C VAL A 374 13.73 -5.89 -2.02
N THR A 375 14.06 -4.65 -2.37
CA THR A 375 14.57 -4.31 -3.72
C THR A 375 15.86 -5.07 -4.02
N TYR A 376 16.80 -5.11 -3.06
CA TYR A 376 18.05 -5.85 -3.21
C TYR A 376 17.83 -7.35 -3.37
N ARG A 377 16.98 -7.94 -2.52
CA ARG A 377 16.67 -9.37 -2.60
C ARG A 377 16.02 -9.72 -3.94
N GLN A 378 15.04 -8.94 -4.39
CA GLN A 378 14.39 -9.12 -5.69
C GLN A 378 15.40 -9.01 -6.84
N PHE A 379 16.30 -8.03 -6.79
CA PHE A 379 17.36 -7.86 -7.78
C PHE A 379 18.28 -9.09 -7.83
N VAL A 380 18.75 -9.59 -6.68
CA VAL A 380 19.61 -10.77 -6.61
C VAL A 380 18.92 -12.00 -7.17
N PHE A 381 17.69 -12.31 -6.74
CA PHE A 381 16.95 -13.46 -7.26
C PHE A 381 16.71 -13.36 -8.76
N ALA A 382 16.23 -12.21 -9.23
CA ALA A 382 15.92 -12.01 -10.64
C ALA A 382 17.17 -12.03 -11.52
N SER A 383 18.34 -11.61 -11.01
CA SER A 383 19.60 -11.63 -11.75
C SER A 383 20.26 -13.01 -11.76
N VAL A 384 20.33 -13.67 -10.60
CA VAL A 384 21.06 -14.93 -10.43
C VAL A 384 20.35 -16.08 -11.14
N VAL A 385 19.03 -16.21 -11.01
CA VAL A 385 18.30 -17.38 -11.54
C VAL A 385 18.41 -17.49 -13.07
N PRO A 386 18.09 -16.45 -13.87
CA PRO A 386 18.24 -16.52 -15.32
C PRO A 386 19.70 -16.68 -15.75
N SER A 387 20.65 -16.05 -15.04
CA SER A 387 22.08 -16.17 -15.35
C SER A 387 22.58 -17.60 -15.17
N VAL A 388 22.22 -18.26 -14.07
CA VAL A 388 22.59 -19.66 -13.82
C VAL A 388 21.94 -20.59 -14.85
N LEU A 389 20.64 -20.42 -15.13
CA LEU A 389 19.94 -21.21 -16.14
C LEU A 389 20.56 -21.04 -17.53
N PHE A 390 20.96 -19.82 -17.89
CA PHE A 390 21.65 -19.52 -19.15
C PHE A 390 23.00 -20.23 -19.23
N VAL A 391 23.85 -20.10 -18.20
CA VAL A 391 25.19 -20.70 -18.16
C VAL A 391 25.11 -22.22 -18.18
N VAL A 392 24.22 -22.82 -17.38
CA VAL A 392 24.03 -24.28 -17.33
C VAL A 392 23.51 -24.79 -18.68
N SER A 393 22.49 -24.15 -19.25
CA SER A 393 21.93 -24.56 -20.55
C SER A 393 22.96 -24.45 -21.67
N CYS A 394 23.71 -23.35 -21.72
CA CYS A 394 24.78 -23.14 -22.70
C CYS A 394 25.88 -24.21 -22.55
N SER A 395 26.32 -24.48 -21.32
CA SER A 395 27.35 -25.50 -21.04
C SER A 395 26.91 -26.89 -21.47
N VAL A 396 25.67 -27.28 -21.17
CA VAL A 396 25.11 -28.58 -21.59
C VAL A 396 25.00 -28.67 -23.11
N LEU A 397 24.56 -27.62 -23.79
CA LEU A 397 24.47 -27.62 -25.26
C LEU A 397 25.84 -27.71 -25.93
N LEU A 398 26.86 -27.02 -25.40
CA LEU A 398 28.24 -27.13 -25.88
C LEU A 398 28.81 -28.53 -25.67
N LEU A 399 28.50 -29.17 -24.53
CA LEU A 399 28.85 -30.55 -24.27
C LEU A 399 28.15 -31.48 -25.26
N CYS A 400 26.84 -31.36 -25.43
CA CYS A 400 26.08 -32.15 -26.40
C CYS A 400 26.62 -31.98 -27.83
N GLN A 401 27.03 -30.78 -28.24
CA GLN A 401 27.65 -30.56 -29.56
C GLN A 401 28.99 -31.29 -29.71
N ARG A 402 29.78 -31.41 -28.63
CA ARG A 402 31.07 -32.11 -28.64
C ARG A 402 30.91 -33.63 -28.53
N THR A 403 29.92 -34.10 -27.78
CA THR A 403 29.74 -35.50 -27.43
C THR A 403 28.75 -36.22 -28.31
N VAL A 404 27.71 -35.58 -28.84
CA VAL A 404 26.70 -36.23 -29.68
C VAL A 404 27.15 -36.22 -31.14
N TYR A 405 27.10 -37.38 -31.79
CA TYR A 405 27.28 -37.50 -33.23
C TYR A 405 26.07 -38.22 -33.84
N VAL A 406 25.85 -37.96 -35.12
CA VAL A 406 24.82 -38.65 -35.92
C VAL A 406 25.51 -39.80 -36.65
N GLY A 407 25.11 -41.03 -36.36
CA GLY A 407 25.59 -42.21 -37.07
C GLY A 407 25.00 -42.31 -38.48
N ASP A 408 25.54 -43.20 -39.30
CA ASP A 408 25.08 -43.42 -40.68
C ASP A 408 23.60 -43.89 -40.77
N ASP A 409 23.04 -44.35 -39.64
CA ASP A 409 21.62 -44.70 -39.46
C ASP A 409 20.74 -43.52 -39.03
N ALA A 410 21.24 -42.27 -39.14
CA ALA A 410 20.59 -41.03 -38.74
C ALA A 410 20.12 -40.99 -37.27
N LYS A 411 20.69 -41.83 -36.40
CA LYS A 411 20.45 -41.83 -34.95
C LYS A 411 21.54 -41.05 -34.21
N MET A 412 21.13 -40.29 -33.19
CA MET A 412 22.02 -39.58 -32.29
C MET A 412 22.63 -40.53 -31.25
N ARG A 413 23.95 -40.54 -31.11
CA ARG A 413 24.69 -41.35 -30.12
C ARG A 413 25.75 -40.50 -29.40
N PHE A 414 26.12 -40.87 -28.18
CA PHE A 414 27.24 -40.26 -27.46
C PHE A 414 28.58 -40.87 -27.91
N LYS A 415 29.56 -40.03 -28.25
CA LYS A 415 30.96 -40.40 -28.46
C LYS A 415 31.53 -40.90 -27.14
N GLY A 416 31.81 -42.19 -27.06
CA GLY A 416 32.56 -42.78 -25.94
C GLY A 416 31.76 -43.70 -25.01
N CYS A 417 30.48 -43.98 -25.27
CA CYS A 417 29.89 -45.18 -24.68
C CYS A 417 30.49 -46.39 -25.41
N VAL A 418 31.52 -46.99 -24.82
CA VAL A 418 31.88 -48.38 -25.13
C VAL A 418 30.63 -49.20 -24.79
N ASP A 419 30.01 -49.79 -25.81
CA ASP A 419 28.82 -50.61 -25.65
C ASP A 419 29.08 -51.69 -24.61
N THR A 420 28.45 -51.57 -23.44
CA THR A 420 28.42 -52.61 -22.39
C THR A 420 27.87 -53.94 -22.94
N GLU A 421 27.22 -53.92 -24.11
CA GLU A 421 26.79 -55.11 -24.85
C GLU A 421 27.94 -55.96 -25.40
N THR A 422 29.12 -55.39 -25.65
CA THR A 422 30.30 -56.18 -26.11
C THR A 422 31.01 -56.94 -24.99
N ILE A 423 30.76 -56.62 -23.72
CA ILE A 423 31.35 -57.34 -22.58
C ILE A 423 30.53 -58.59 -22.22
N LEU A 424 29.21 -58.56 -22.39
CA LEU A 424 28.34 -59.70 -22.07
C LEU A 424 28.43 -60.85 -23.07
N ASN A 425 28.74 -60.57 -24.35
CA ASN A 425 28.86 -61.62 -25.37
C ASN A 425 30.19 -62.38 -25.39
N LYS A 426 31.20 -61.95 -24.61
CA LYS A 426 32.53 -62.59 -24.59
C LYS A 426 32.68 -63.71 -23.55
N ASN A 427 31.73 -63.85 -22.63
CA ASN A 427 31.80 -64.82 -21.53
C ASN A 427 31.01 -66.12 -21.77
N ASN A 428 30.36 -66.30 -22.94
CA ASN A 428 29.57 -67.49 -23.24
C ASN A 428 30.23 -68.42 -24.28
N VAL A 429 31.47 -68.84 -24.02
CA VAL A 429 32.06 -70.04 -24.65
C VAL A 429 32.76 -70.87 -23.57
N GLY A 430 32.05 -71.90 -23.08
CA GLY A 430 32.58 -72.88 -22.10
C GLY A 430 31.46 -73.71 -21.47
N ALA A 431 31.18 -74.87 -22.07
CA ALA A 431 30.11 -75.83 -21.76
C ALA A 431 30.23 -76.53 -20.38
N PRO A 432 29.46 -77.60 -20.06
CA PRO A 432 28.00 -77.80 -20.03
C PRO A 432 27.49 -78.42 -18.68
N THR A 433 26.20 -78.76 -18.63
CA THR A 433 25.49 -79.80 -17.84
C THR A 433 24.65 -79.43 -16.59
N ASN A 434 23.35 -79.73 -16.74
CA ASN A 434 22.39 -80.44 -15.86
C ASN A 434 21.94 -79.92 -14.48
N GLY A 435 20.62 -80.08 -14.27
CA GLY A 435 19.93 -80.18 -12.97
C GLY A 435 19.25 -78.87 -12.57
N ASP A 436 17.98 -78.65 -12.91
CA ASP A 436 16.76 -79.18 -12.30
C ASP A 436 16.50 -78.74 -10.85
N MET A 437 15.28 -78.19 -10.68
CA MET A 437 14.51 -77.84 -9.47
C MET A 437 15.08 -76.94 -8.37
N GLY A 438 14.33 -75.87 -8.07
CA GLY A 438 13.78 -75.70 -6.72
C GLY A 438 13.95 -74.32 -6.05
N GLY A 439 12.80 -73.69 -5.75
CA GLY A 439 12.59 -72.75 -4.63
C GLY A 439 13.15 -71.33 -4.83
N GLY A 440 12.42 -70.24 -4.64
CA GLY A 440 11.24 -70.02 -3.83
C GLY A 440 11.53 -68.92 -2.81
N GLY A 441 10.75 -67.84 -2.83
CA GLY A 441 10.54 -66.94 -1.70
C GLY A 441 11.35 -65.63 -1.71
N GLY A 442 10.64 -64.51 -1.70
CA GLY A 442 11.22 -63.19 -1.46
C GLY A 442 10.34 -62.02 -1.89
N ASP A 443 9.11 -61.98 -1.38
CA ASP A 443 8.29 -60.77 -1.11
C ASP A 443 9.17 -59.57 -0.67
N GLU A 444 8.87 -58.28 -0.89
CA GLU A 444 7.60 -57.57 -0.72
C GLU A 444 7.83 -56.05 -1.00
N VAL A 445 6.74 -55.29 -1.14
CA VAL A 445 6.52 -53.90 -0.63
C VAL A 445 7.11 -52.68 -1.38
N MET A 446 6.18 -52.02 -2.08
CA MET A 446 5.73 -50.61 -1.97
C MET A 446 6.70 -49.46 -1.57
N ALA A 447 6.51 -48.39 -2.36
CA ALA A 447 6.60 -46.96 -2.01
C ALA A 447 7.99 -46.31 -1.82
N LEU A 448 8.41 -45.50 -2.80
CA LEU A 448 8.34 -44.02 -2.76
C LEU A 448 8.79 -43.43 -4.11
#